data_AF-A0A957HXN6-F1
#
_entry.id   AF-A0A957HXN6-F1
#
_cell.length_a   1.000
_cell.length_b   1.000
_cell.length_c   1.000
_cell.angle_alpha   90.00
_cell.angle_beta   90.00
_cell.angle_gamma   90.00
#
_symmetry.space_group_name_H-M   'P 1'
#
loop_
_entity.id
_entity.type
_entity.pdbx_description
1 polymer ?
#
loop_
_entity_poly.entity_id
_entity_poly.type
_entity_poly.pdbx_seq_one_letter_code
_entity_poly.pdbx_strand_id
1 'polypeptide(L)'
;MTTSLNWPLIIREIRRKKFTPILSDRAFSQYLPGYETLVNDWAKAIKYPLGTSFNVTRLAQFLSVKYGDVAKSEYLYFVKERVLENANHKETINIEESDLDDLPLTEIAERLGVPNFTPEHENPLYVLARLPIPIYITTSYHTFMEEELYAAGKNPRTEICYWSSDLKPVSTELRVQEYQSYLRGILATYFTIEDLKDLCAALNFSHEDLPAQTRSAMAREIVTYLEQRDRLPELATYIKQERPRLSLQAPANIEAESDLDSGTIVNIPSVFHKESGYIPDEDNPLVYHLHGLETYPSSLVLTENDYLDFLVQIAKDKNSLIPDPVKTALTMSSLLLLGYDLQDWDFRVLFKGLITSRMRQRGGVNICIQLKPTQGQIDQAQDFLQEYFKQAKFSIYWGNSQEFAHELWQEWPDKTGEA
;
A
#
# COMPACT_ATOMS: atom_id res chain seq x y z
N MET A 1 -28.56 -17.66 11.15
CA MET A 1 -27.56 -18.69 11.51
C MET A 1 -26.20 -18.11 11.16
N THR A 2 -25.36 -17.84 12.14
CA THR A 2 -23.96 -17.41 11.91
C THR A 2 -23.24 -18.56 11.22
N THR A 3 -22.79 -18.36 9.98
CA THR A 3 -21.88 -19.29 9.30
C THR A 3 -20.59 -19.33 10.12
N SER A 4 -20.44 -20.31 11.00
CA SER A 4 -19.20 -20.51 11.76
C SER A 4 -18.11 -20.86 10.76
N LEU A 5 -17.14 -19.97 10.57
CA LEU A 5 -15.94 -20.27 9.80
C LEU A 5 -15.26 -21.53 10.38
N ASN A 6 -14.58 -22.30 9.53
CA ASN A 6 -13.78 -23.43 9.99
C ASN A 6 -12.44 -22.92 10.53
N TRP A 7 -12.46 -22.32 11.72
CA TRP A 7 -11.27 -21.78 12.39
C TRP A 7 -10.10 -22.77 12.47
N PRO A 8 -10.29 -24.05 12.87
CA PRO A 8 -9.18 -25.01 12.89
C PRO A 8 -8.47 -25.16 11.54
N LEU A 9 -9.22 -25.09 10.44
CA LEU A 9 -8.65 -25.16 9.10
C LEU A 9 -7.92 -23.88 8.72
N ILE A 10 -8.46 -22.70 9.05
CA ILE A 10 -7.83 -21.39 8.82
C ILE A 10 -6.49 -21.31 9.55
N ILE A 11 -6.48 -21.59 10.85
CA ILE A 11 -5.28 -21.57 11.71
C ILE A 11 -4.24 -22.55 11.17
N ARG A 12 -4.67 -23.73 10.68
CA ARG A 12 -3.76 -24.71 10.06
C ARG A 12 -3.10 -24.18 8.80
N GLU A 13 -3.83 -23.49 7.93
CA GLU A 13 -3.26 -22.95 6.68
C GLU A 13 -2.35 -21.73 6.95
N ILE A 14 -2.67 -20.91 7.95
CA ILE A 14 -1.76 -19.84 8.44
C ILE A 14 -0.45 -20.46 8.95
N ARG A 15 -0.51 -21.46 9.84
CA ARG A 15 0.69 -22.16 10.35
C ARG A 15 1.53 -22.82 9.26
N ARG A 16 0.90 -23.23 8.17
CA ARG A 16 1.58 -23.81 6.99
C ARG A 16 2.16 -22.75 6.06
N LYS A 17 2.03 -21.46 6.38
CA LYS A 17 2.42 -20.32 5.52
C LYS A 17 1.70 -20.36 4.17
N LYS A 18 0.48 -20.92 4.16
CA LYS A 18 -0.40 -21.09 2.98
C LYS A 18 -1.68 -20.30 3.14
N PHE A 19 -1.53 -19.05 3.56
CA PHE A 19 -2.61 -18.09 3.71
C PHE A 19 -2.17 -16.75 3.11
N THR A 20 -2.96 -16.20 2.20
CA THR A 20 -2.63 -14.96 1.49
C THR A 20 -3.78 -13.95 1.63
N PRO A 21 -3.59 -12.90 2.44
CA PRO A 21 -4.50 -11.77 2.48
C PRO A 21 -4.43 -10.97 1.17
N ILE A 22 -5.60 -10.60 0.69
CA ILE A 22 -5.81 -9.68 -0.42
C ILE A 22 -6.63 -8.50 0.16
N LEU A 23 -6.01 -7.33 0.17
CA LEU A 23 -6.45 -6.15 0.90
C LEU A 23 -6.89 -5.04 -0.06
N SER A 24 -7.92 -4.30 0.31
CA SER A 24 -8.43 -3.14 -0.45
C SER A 24 -8.66 -1.95 0.46
N ASP A 25 -8.60 -0.74 -0.09
CA ASP A 25 -8.82 0.52 0.65
C ASP A 25 -10.13 0.53 1.46
N ARG A 26 -11.18 -0.15 0.97
CA ARG A 26 -12.47 -0.19 1.68
C ARG A 26 -12.41 -1.01 2.97
N ALA A 27 -11.38 -1.85 3.17
CA ALA A 27 -11.15 -2.57 4.43
C ALA A 27 -10.80 -1.63 5.58
N PHE A 28 -10.35 -0.42 5.24
CA PHE A 28 -9.66 0.50 6.12
C PHE A 28 -10.42 1.81 6.25
N SER A 29 -11.76 1.76 6.27
CA SER A 29 -12.63 2.94 6.48
C SER A 29 -12.44 3.65 7.83
N GLN A 30 -11.57 3.14 8.70
CA GLN A 30 -11.13 3.79 9.94
C GLN A 30 -9.85 4.60 9.72
N TYR A 31 -9.01 4.21 8.75
CA TYR A 31 -7.82 4.94 8.31
C TYR A 31 -8.18 6.01 7.27
N LEU A 32 -9.16 5.70 6.43
CA LEU A 32 -9.61 6.52 5.33
C LEU A 32 -11.03 7.04 5.61
N PRO A 33 -11.43 8.18 5.04
CA PRO A 33 -12.83 8.57 5.01
C PRO A 33 -13.66 7.41 4.46
N GLY A 34 -14.85 7.17 5.03
CA GLY A 34 -15.72 6.10 4.56
C GLY A 34 -15.88 6.15 3.03
N TYR A 35 -15.63 5.02 2.35
CA TYR A 35 -15.46 4.99 0.90
C TYR A 35 -16.60 5.69 0.14
N GLU A 36 -17.85 5.47 0.55
CA GLU A 36 -19.01 6.13 -0.07
C GLU A 36 -18.98 7.65 0.11
N THR A 37 -18.61 8.14 1.29
CA THR A 37 -18.43 9.58 1.57
C THR A 37 -17.31 10.15 0.71
N LEU A 38 -16.15 9.46 0.67
CA LEU A 38 -15.01 9.86 -0.15
C LEU A 38 -15.37 10.01 -1.63
N VAL A 39 -16.03 9.00 -2.21
CA VAL A 39 -16.45 9.01 -3.62
C VAL A 39 -17.46 10.14 -3.89
N ASN A 40 -18.44 10.34 -3.00
CA ASN A 40 -19.44 11.39 -3.15
C ASN A 40 -18.84 12.79 -3.04
N ASP A 41 -17.92 13.00 -2.10
CA ASP A 41 -17.28 14.31 -1.91
C ASP A 41 -16.31 14.61 -3.04
N TRP A 42 -15.59 13.62 -3.56
CA TRP A 42 -14.75 13.82 -4.74
C TRP A 42 -15.58 14.19 -5.97
N ALA A 43 -16.72 13.52 -6.18
CA ALA A 43 -17.63 13.85 -7.29
C ALA A 43 -18.14 15.30 -7.22
N LYS A 44 -18.45 15.80 -6.02
CA LYS A 44 -18.83 17.21 -5.80
C LYS A 44 -17.65 18.14 -6.09
N ALA A 45 -16.46 17.83 -5.56
CA ALA A 45 -15.25 18.64 -5.71
C ALA A 45 -14.90 18.85 -7.20
N ILE A 46 -14.91 17.77 -7.98
CA ILE A 46 -14.59 17.83 -9.42
C ILE A 46 -15.77 18.32 -10.29
N LYS A 47 -16.93 18.61 -9.66
CA LYS A 47 -18.18 19.00 -10.33
C LYS A 47 -18.59 18.00 -11.40
N TYR A 48 -18.61 16.73 -11.04
CA TYR A 48 -18.92 15.61 -11.93
C TYR A 48 -20.35 15.75 -12.50
N PRO A 49 -20.52 15.77 -13.84
CA PRO A 49 -21.81 16.12 -14.45
C PRO A 49 -22.71 14.92 -14.79
N LEU A 50 -22.25 13.67 -14.62
CA LEU A 50 -22.92 12.49 -15.19
C LEU A 50 -23.60 11.59 -14.15
N GLY A 51 -24.86 11.86 -13.87
CA GLY A 51 -25.71 10.98 -13.07
C GLY A 51 -25.27 10.84 -11.61
N THR A 52 -25.92 9.92 -10.89
CA THR A 52 -25.72 9.71 -9.44
C THR A 52 -25.07 8.37 -9.10
N SER A 53 -24.78 7.54 -10.10
CA SER A 53 -24.11 6.25 -9.94
C SER A 53 -22.72 6.32 -10.56
N PHE A 54 -21.71 6.40 -9.70
CA PHE A 54 -20.30 6.55 -10.06
C PHE A 54 -19.42 5.92 -8.98
N ASN A 55 -18.19 5.59 -9.35
CA ASN A 55 -17.13 5.11 -8.46
C ASN A 55 -15.85 5.92 -8.72
N VAL A 56 -14.81 5.71 -7.91
CA VAL A 56 -13.52 6.39 -8.07
C VAL A 56 -13.00 6.27 -9.50
N THR A 57 -13.09 5.08 -10.10
CA THR A 57 -12.61 4.83 -11.47
C THR A 57 -13.23 5.74 -12.52
N ARG A 58 -14.56 5.91 -12.44
CA ARG A 58 -15.30 6.75 -13.38
C ARG A 58 -15.04 8.24 -13.14
N LEU A 59 -14.92 8.66 -11.88
CA LEU A 59 -14.59 10.03 -11.54
C LEU A 59 -13.19 10.41 -12.04
N ALA A 60 -12.21 9.51 -11.86
CA ALA A 60 -10.87 9.65 -12.39
C ALA A 60 -10.86 9.72 -13.91
N GLN A 61 -11.64 8.87 -14.59
CA GLN A 61 -11.76 8.90 -16.06
C GLN A 61 -12.31 10.24 -16.55
N PHE A 62 -13.33 10.78 -15.89
CA PHE A 62 -13.87 12.10 -16.23
C PHE A 62 -12.82 13.20 -16.08
N LEU A 63 -12.10 13.19 -14.97
CA LEU A 63 -11.06 14.17 -14.69
C LEU A 63 -9.94 14.08 -15.75
N SER A 64 -9.54 12.85 -16.10
CA SER A 64 -8.54 12.58 -17.14
C SER A 64 -8.94 13.12 -18.51
N VAL A 65 -10.20 12.92 -18.91
CA VAL A 65 -10.72 13.43 -20.19
C VAL A 65 -10.79 14.95 -20.22
N LYS A 66 -11.11 15.58 -19.08
CA LYS A 66 -11.34 17.03 -19.01
C LYS A 66 -10.08 17.85 -18.81
N TYR A 67 -9.11 17.34 -18.05
CA TYR A 67 -7.93 18.08 -17.60
C TYR A 67 -6.60 17.40 -17.96
N GLY A 68 -6.62 16.30 -18.70
CA GLY A 68 -5.41 15.54 -19.05
C GLY A 68 -4.98 14.60 -17.93
N ASP A 69 -3.72 14.15 -17.96
CA ASP A 69 -3.20 13.12 -17.06
C ASP A 69 -2.85 13.66 -15.64
N VAL A 70 -3.82 14.33 -15.02
CA VAL A 70 -3.71 14.85 -13.64
C VAL A 70 -4.53 14.00 -12.65
N ALA A 71 -5.36 13.08 -13.15
CA ALA A 71 -6.39 12.43 -12.34
C ALA A 71 -5.84 11.64 -11.16
N LYS A 72 -4.65 11.03 -11.32
CA LYS A 72 -4.00 10.21 -10.30
C LYS A 72 -3.47 11.08 -9.16
N SER A 73 -2.73 12.14 -9.48
CA SER A 73 -2.21 13.09 -8.49
C SER A 73 -3.33 13.83 -7.77
N GLU A 74 -4.34 14.30 -8.49
CA GLU A 74 -5.51 14.98 -7.91
C GLU A 74 -6.31 14.08 -6.98
N TYR A 75 -6.48 12.80 -7.32
CA TYR A 75 -7.13 11.84 -6.44
C TYR A 75 -6.31 11.61 -5.17
N LEU A 76 -5.00 11.40 -5.28
CA LEU A 76 -4.11 11.21 -4.14
C LEU A 76 -4.13 12.42 -3.20
N TYR A 77 -3.99 13.63 -3.75
CA TYR A 77 -4.11 14.87 -2.99
C TYR A 77 -5.46 14.96 -2.26
N PHE A 78 -6.55 14.71 -2.98
CA PHE A 78 -7.89 14.73 -2.40
C PHE A 78 -8.03 13.75 -1.23
N VAL A 79 -7.55 12.52 -1.35
CA VAL A 79 -7.61 11.54 -0.25
C VAL A 79 -6.83 12.03 0.98
N LYS A 80 -5.61 12.54 0.77
CA LYS A 80 -4.77 13.08 1.86
C LYS A 80 -5.42 14.26 2.55
N GLU A 81 -5.99 15.20 1.77
CA GLU A 81 -6.77 16.34 2.28
C GLU A 81 -7.94 15.86 3.14
N ARG A 82 -8.73 14.88 2.68
CA ARG A 82 -9.87 14.35 3.46
C ARG A 82 -9.45 13.64 4.74
N VAL A 83 -8.30 12.95 4.74
CA VAL A 83 -7.76 12.36 5.98
C VAL A 83 -7.37 13.44 6.98
N LEU A 84 -6.70 14.51 6.52
CA LEU A 84 -6.33 15.65 7.35
C LEU A 84 -7.58 16.34 7.94
N GLU A 85 -8.59 16.64 7.12
CA GLU A 85 -9.85 17.24 7.57
C GLU A 85 -10.56 16.38 8.62
N ASN A 86 -10.63 15.07 8.43
CA ASN A 86 -11.25 14.15 9.38
C ASN A 86 -10.49 14.09 10.72
N ALA A 87 -9.18 14.29 10.69
CA ALA A 87 -8.35 14.32 11.89
C ALA A 87 -8.34 15.67 12.61
N ASN A 88 -8.55 16.79 11.90
CA ASN A 88 -8.53 18.16 12.44
C ASN A 88 -9.61 18.50 13.49
N HIS A 89 -10.45 17.52 13.89
CA HIS A 89 -11.20 17.60 15.15
C HIS A 89 -10.35 17.25 16.40
N LYS A 90 -9.06 16.94 16.25
CA LYS A 90 -8.08 16.67 17.33
C LYS A 90 -6.88 17.63 17.22
N GLU A 91 -6.89 18.63 18.08
CA GLU A 91 -6.13 19.90 18.11
C GLU A 91 -4.58 19.88 18.19
N THR A 92 -3.83 18.88 17.72
CA THR A 92 -2.41 18.75 18.19
C THR A 92 -1.31 18.57 17.14
N ILE A 93 -1.59 18.51 15.83
CA ILE A 93 -0.56 18.15 14.84
C ILE A 93 -0.52 19.15 13.68
N ASN A 94 0.66 19.75 13.47
CA ASN A 94 0.89 20.82 12.50
C ASN A 94 1.35 20.21 11.15
N ILE A 95 0.42 19.65 10.37
CA ILE A 95 0.65 19.33 8.96
C ILE A 95 0.09 20.51 8.15
N GLU A 96 0.95 21.24 7.44
CA GLU A 96 0.48 22.30 6.56
C GLU A 96 -0.02 21.71 5.24
N GLU A 97 -0.97 22.38 4.59
CA GLU A 97 -1.53 21.95 3.32
C GLU A 97 -0.44 21.82 2.23
N SER A 98 0.63 22.63 2.31
CA SER A 98 1.80 22.53 1.43
C SER A 98 2.61 21.24 1.59
N ASP A 99 2.45 20.50 2.68
CA ASP A 99 3.17 19.24 2.90
C ASP A 99 2.45 18.04 2.24
N LEU A 100 1.19 18.19 1.80
CA LEU A 100 0.37 17.08 1.29
C LEU A 100 0.89 16.48 -0.02
N ASP A 101 1.56 17.29 -0.84
CA ASP A 101 2.14 16.82 -2.10
C ASP A 101 3.33 15.89 -1.85
N ASP A 102 4.13 16.18 -0.83
CA ASP A 102 5.40 15.50 -0.56
C ASP A 102 5.26 14.30 0.39
N LEU A 103 4.25 14.31 1.28
CA LEU A 103 4.08 13.26 2.28
C LEU A 103 3.19 12.12 1.78
N PRO A 104 3.62 10.85 1.89
CA PRO A 104 2.75 9.71 1.67
C PRO A 104 1.55 9.74 2.62
N LEU A 105 0.40 9.23 2.17
CA LEU A 105 -0.81 9.10 2.98
C LEU A 105 -0.55 8.34 4.28
N THR A 106 0.29 7.32 4.22
CA THR A 106 0.65 6.53 5.40
C THR A 106 1.38 7.35 6.45
N GLU A 107 2.29 8.23 6.03
CA GLU A 107 3.00 9.12 6.94
C GLU A 107 2.07 10.18 7.54
N ILE A 108 1.13 10.71 6.74
CA ILE A 108 0.12 11.66 7.22
C ILE A 108 -0.72 11.01 8.33
N ALA A 109 -1.25 9.81 8.10
CA ALA A 109 -2.06 9.10 9.09
C ALA A 109 -1.28 8.80 10.38
N GLU A 110 -0.01 8.40 10.24
CA GLU A 110 0.88 8.12 11.36
C GLU A 110 1.13 9.37 12.21
N ARG A 111 1.48 10.50 11.57
CA ARG A 111 1.66 11.79 12.26
C ARG A 111 0.40 12.17 13.01
N LEU A 112 -0.76 12.00 12.38
CA LEU A 112 -2.12 12.19 12.93
C LEU A 112 -2.48 11.24 14.08
N GLY A 113 -1.70 10.18 14.31
CA GLY A 113 -2.02 9.15 15.29
C GLY A 113 -3.33 8.43 14.97
N VAL A 114 -3.69 8.36 13.69
CA VAL A 114 -4.92 7.72 13.21
C VAL A 114 -4.60 6.51 12.32
N PRO A 115 -5.46 5.50 12.37
CA PRO A 115 -6.49 5.25 13.37
C PRO A 115 -5.87 4.84 14.69
N ASN A 116 -6.51 5.27 15.78
CA ASN A 116 -6.18 4.78 17.10
C ASN A 116 -7.11 3.62 17.44
N PHE A 117 -6.58 2.40 17.43
CA PHE A 117 -7.29 1.20 17.86
C PHE A 117 -6.96 0.89 19.32
N THR A 118 -7.97 0.90 20.18
CA THR A 118 -7.81 0.55 21.59
C THR A 118 -8.93 -0.42 21.99
N PRO A 119 -8.63 -1.74 22.10
CA PRO A 119 -7.31 -2.38 22.05
C PRO A 119 -6.77 -2.59 20.61
N GLU A 120 -5.44 -2.67 20.47
CA GLU A 120 -4.75 -2.75 19.16
C GLU A 120 -5.20 -3.91 18.27
N HIS A 121 -5.61 -5.04 18.87
CA HIS A 121 -6.05 -6.23 18.12
C HIS A 121 -7.44 -6.10 17.48
N GLU A 122 -8.10 -4.95 17.62
CA GLU A 122 -9.24 -4.57 16.77
C GLU A 122 -8.80 -4.06 15.39
N ASN A 123 -7.51 -3.73 15.23
CA ASN A 123 -6.92 -3.39 13.95
C ASN A 123 -6.66 -4.65 13.12
N PRO A 124 -7.32 -4.82 11.95
CA PRO A 124 -7.08 -5.98 11.11
C PRO A 124 -5.64 -6.09 10.63
N LEU A 125 -4.99 -4.96 10.33
CA LEU A 125 -3.60 -4.95 9.85
C LEU A 125 -2.63 -5.38 10.95
N TYR A 126 -2.84 -4.91 12.18
CA TYR A 126 -2.09 -5.34 13.37
C TYR A 126 -2.10 -6.85 13.56
N VAL A 127 -3.30 -7.46 13.48
CA VAL A 127 -3.48 -8.91 13.63
C VAL A 127 -2.78 -9.63 12.48
N LEU A 128 -3.04 -9.22 11.23
CA LEU A 128 -2.45 -9.84 10.05
C LEU A 128 -0.92 -9.74 10.02
N ALA A 129 -0.33 -8.64 10.52
CA ALA A 129 1.11 -8.44 10.56
C ALA A 129 1.82 -9.41 11.49
N ARG A 130 1.15 -9.86 12.56
CA ARG A 130 1.70 -10.77 13.58
C ARG A 130 1.57 -12.25 13.23
N LEU A 131 0.92 -12.58 12.12
CA LEU A 131 0.80 -13.96 11.63
C LEU A 131 2.01 -14.34 10.76
N PRO A 132 2.37 -15.63 10.66
CA PRO A 132 3.48 -16.11 9.82
C PRO A 132 3.10 -16.14 8.32
N ILE A 133 2.71 -15.00 7.78
CA ILE A 133 2.25 -14.83 6.40
C ILE A 133 3.42 -14.25 5.57
N PRO A 134 3.83 -14.95 4.49
CA PRO A 134 4.96 -14.51 3.68
C PRO A 134 4.57 -13.54 2.55
N ILE A 135 3.30 -13.50 2.15
CA ILE A 135 2.85 -12.73 0.99
C ILE A 135 1.50 -12.08 1.31
N TYR A 136 1.45 -10.76 1.13
CA TYR A 136 0.27 -9.91 1.18
C TYR A 136 0.06 -9.32 -0.22
N ILE A 137 -1.17 -9.28 -0.69
CA ILE A 137 -1.54 -8.60 -1.94
C ILE A 137 -2.45 -7.45 -1.58
N THR A 138 -2.24 -6.30 -2.20
CA THR A 138 -3.08 -5.12 -1.95
C THR A 138 -3.47 -4.42 -3.24
N THR A 139 -4.71 -3.92 -3.28
CA THR A 139 -5.20 -2.99 -4.30
C THR A 139 -5.24 -1.55 -3.77
N SER A 140 -4.71 -1.32 -2.56
CA SER A 140 -4.49 -0.01 -1.97
C SER A 140 -3.24 0.67 -2.52
N TYR A 141 -3.26 2.00 -2.55
CA TYR A 141 -2.10 2.81 -2.98
C TYR A 141 -1.13 3.17 -1.85
N HIS A 142 -1.54 2.97 -0.59
CA HIS A 142 -0.79 3.35 0.62
C HIS A 142 -0.03 2.16 1.25
N THR A 143 0.89 2.43 2.17
CA THR A 143 1.76 1.42 2.82
C THR A 143 1.36 1.04 4.25
N PHE A 144 0.08 1.16 4.63
CA PHE A 144 -0.37 0.80 5.99
C PHE A 144 -0.05 -0.64 6.41
N MET A 145 -0.06 -1.60 5.49
CA MET A 145 0.29 -2.99 5.82
C MET A 145 1.78 -3.11 6.15
N GLU A 146 2.65 -2.43 5.40
CA GLU A 146 4.09 -2.38 5.66
C GLU A 146 4.40 -1.80 7.03
N GLU A 147 3.75 -0.69 7.41
CA GLU A 147 3.94 -0.10 8.74
C GLU A 147 3.60 -1.07 9.87
N GLU A 148 2.51 -1.82 9.75
CA GLU A 148 2.13 -2.82 10.75
C GLU A 148 3.10 -4.01 10.76
N LEU A 149 3.66 -4.38 9.60
CA LEU A 149 4.72 -5.40 9.52
C LEU A 149 6.02 -4.94 10.19
N TYR A 150 6.43 -3.69 9.98
CA TYR A 150 7.56 -3.10 10.69
C TYR A 150 7.30 -3.05 12.21
N ALA A 151 6.10 -2.64 12.63
CA ALA A 151 5.70 -2.62 14.04
C ALA A 151 5.67 -4.02 14.67
N ALA A 152 5.47 -5.07 13.87
CA ALA A 152 5.56 -6.47 14.28
C ALA A 152 7.01 -7.03 14.26
N GLY A 153 8.02 -6.19 13.98
CA GLY A 153 9.43 -6.58 13.96
C GLY A 153 9.89 -7.27 12.67
N LYS A 154 9.10 -7.18 11.59
CA LYS A 154 9.42 -7.78 10.29
C LYS A 154 10.08 -6.78 9.34
N ASN A 155 10.62 -7.29 8.25
CA ASN A 155 11.29 -6.51 7.21
C ASN A 155 10.59 -6.68 5.86
N PRO A 156 9.38 -6.09 5.68
CA PRO A 156 8.62 -6.21 4.44
C PRO A 156 9.38 -5.67 3.23
N ARG A 157 9.12 -6.30 2.08
CA ARG A 157 9.54 -5.83 0.76
C ARG A 157 8.31 -5.47 -0.05
N THR A 158 8.33 -4.28 -0.65
CA THR A 158 7.24 -3.79 -1.51
C THR A 158 7.57 -4.07 -2.96
N GLU A 159 6.59 -4.53 -3.73
CA GLU A 159 6.67 -4.69 -5.18
C GLU A 159 5.36 -4.23 -5.82
N ILE A 160 5.45 -3.65 -7.02
CA ILE A 160 4.27 -3.20 -7.76
C ILE A 160 3.99 -4.09 -8.97
N CYS A 161 2.77 -3.99 -9.50
CA CYS A 161 2.42 -4.57 -10.79
C CYS A 161 2.85 -3.64 -11.94
N TYR A 162 3.80 -4.05 -12.79
CA TYR A 162 4.28 -3.28 -13.95
C TYR A 162 3.35 -3.42 -15.16
N TRP A 163 2.10 -3.00 -15.02
CA TRP A 163 1.04 -3.26 -16.00
C TRP A 163 1.14 -2.41 -17.26
N SER A 164 1.67 -1.19 -17.17
CA SER A 164 1.89 -0.32 -18.32
C SER A 164 3.26 -0.59 -18.96
N SER A 165 3.35 -0.42 -20.29
CA SER A 165 4.61 -0.47 -21.04
C SER A 165 5.63 0.56 -20.55
N ASP A 166 5.12 1.64 -19.97
CA ASP A 166 5.88 2.80 -19.55
C ASP A 166 6.55 2.57 -18.20
N LEU A 167 6.13 1.54 -17.44
CA LEU A 167 6.75 1.14 -16.19
C LEU A 167 7.89 0.15 -16.48
N LYS A 168 9.10 0.46 -16.03
CA LYS A 168 10.27 -0.43 -16.17
C LYS A 168 10.81 -0.84 -14.80
N PRO A 169 10.89 -2.15 -14.52
CA PRO A 169 11.56 -2.63 -13.32
C PRO A 169 13.06 -2.36 -13.47
N VAL A 170 13.64 -1.65 -12.50
CA VAL A 170 15.09 -1.44 -12.38
C VAL A 170 15.66 -2.15 -11.16
N SER A 171 16.94 -2.50 -11.20
CA SER A 171 17.65 -3.07 -10.05
C SER A 171 17.62 -2.11 -8.87
N THR A 172 17.44 -2.64 -7.66
CA THR A 172 17.53 -1.88 -6.39
C THR A 172 18.96 -1.38 -6.10
N GLU A 173 19.94 -1.69 -6.96
CA GLU A 173 21.25 -1.04 -6.95
C GLU A 173 21.09 0.42 -7.34
N LEU A 174 20.94 1.25 -6.31
CA LEU A 174 21.00 2.69 -6.36
C LEU A 174 22.17 3.16 -7.23
N ARG A 175 21.89 3.93 -8.29
CA ARG A 175 22.94 4.78 -8.84
C ARG A 175 23.35 5.74 -7.73
N VAL A 176 24.64 5.84 -7.46
CA VAL A 176 25.23 6.62 -6.35
C VAL A 176 24.64 8.05 -6.29
N GLN A 177 24.37 8.67 -7.44
CA GLN A 177 23.76 10.00 -7.56
C GLN A 177 22.26 10.05 -7.18
N GLU A 178 21.50 8.99 -7.43
CA GLU A 178 20.07 8.89 -7.09
C GLU A 178 19.88 8.71 -5.57
N TYR A 179 20.75 7.94 -4.93
CA TYR A 179 20.74 7.75 -3.48
C TYR A 179 21.08 9.03 -2.72
N GLN A 180 22.01 9.81 -3.25
CA GLN A 180 22.43 11.08 -2.64
C GLN A 180 21.29 12.10 -2.63
N SER A 181 20.63 12.29 -3.78
CA SER A 181 19.50 13.21 -3.88
C SER A 181 18.38 12.80 -2.94
N TYR A 182 18.15 11.49 -2.77
CA TYR A 182 17.17 11.01 -1.80
C TYR A 182 17.57 11.27 -0.35
N LEU A 183 18.79 10.90 0.06
CA LEU A 183 19.26 11.17 1.42
C LEU A 183 19.27 12.68 1.72
N ARG A 184 19.60 13.51 0.73
CA ARG A 184 19.48 14.98 0.84
C ARG A 184 18.04 15.41 1.08
N GLY A 185 17.09 14.84 0.34
CA GLY A 185 15.66 15.07 0.51
C GLY A 185 15.19 14.67 1.92
N ILE A 186 15.53 13.47 2.38
CA ILE A 186 15.23 13.01 3.74
C ILE A 186 15.73 14.00 4.78
N LEU A 187 17.01 14.36 4.72
CA LEU A 187 17.61 15.28 5.68
C LEU A 187 17.03 16.70 5.58
N ALA A 188 16.65 17.16 4.39
CA ALA A 188 16.06 18.47 4.21
C ALA A 188 14.59 18.54 4.66
N THR A 189 13.87 17.42 4.65
CA THR A 189 12.43 17.36 4.95
C THR A 189 12.17 16.96 6.40
N TYR A 190 12.89 15.96 6.91
CA TYR A 190 12.58 15.30 8.18
C TYR A 190 13.51 15.67 9.35
N PHE A 191 14.53 16.49 9.12
CA PHE A 191 15.49 16.90 10.15
C PHE A 191 15.50 18.42 10.30
N THR A 192 15.46 18.91 11.54
CA THR A 192 15.69 20.33 11.84
C THR A 192 17.17 20.70 11.73
N ILE A 193 17.50 22.00 11.73
CA ILE A 193 18.91 22.43 11.72
C ILE A 193 19.67 21.92 12.96
N GLU A 194 18.99 21.80 14.11
CA GLU A 194 19.58 21.22 15.33
C GLU A 194 19.78 19.71 15.17
N ASP A 195 18.79 18.97 14.65
CA ASP A 195 18.95 17.53 14.38
C ASP A 195 20.11 17.26 13.40
N LEU A 196 20.30 18.12 12.39
CA LEU A 196 21.42 18.01 11.45
C LEU A 196 22.77 18.27 12.12
N LYS A 197 22.85 19.18 13.10
CA LYS A 197 24.07 19.41 13.90
C LYS A 197 24.38 18.21 14.80
N ASP A 198 23.36 17.68 15.45
CA ASP A 198 23.49 16.49 16.30
C ASP A 198 23.90 15.26 15.48
N LEU A 199 23.34 15.11 14.28
CA LEU A 199 23.76 14.10 13.30
C LEU A 199 25.24 14.25 12.93
N CYS A 200 25.72 15.48 12.65
CA CYS A 200 27.14 15.71 12.36
C CYS A 200 28.03 15.28 13.54
N ALA A 201 27.63 15.64 14.77
CA ALA A 201 28.34 15.25 15.98
C ALA A 201 28.34 13.72 16.18
N ALA A 202 27.21 13.05 16.00
CA ALA A 202 27.07 11.60 16.11
C ALA A 202 27.93 10.85 15.07
N LEU A 203 28.08 11.42 13.88
CA LEU A 203 28.90 10.85 12.79
C LEU A 203 30.37 11.33 12.82
N ASN A 204 30.80 11.99 13.92
CA ASN A 204 32.17 12.44 14.17
C ASN A 204 32.72 13.43 13.12
N PHE A 205 31.94 14.42 12.70
CA PHE A 205 32.46 15.55 11.92
C PHE A 205 31.85 16.89 12.35
N SER A 206 32.63 17.98 12.23
CA SER A 206 32.18 19.31 12.67
C SER A 206 31.25 19.93 11.64
N HIS A 207 30.13 20.49 12.12
CA HIS A 207 29.23 21.28 11.28
C HIS A 207 29.80 22.67 10.93
N GLU A 208 30.82 23.14 11.66
CA GLU A 208 31.48 24.44 11.43
C GLU A 208 32.32 24.48 10.14
N ASP A 209 32.68 23.30 9.62
CA ASP A 209 33.40 23.15 8.36
C ASP A 209 32.48 23.19 7.12
N LEU A 210 31.15 23.20 7.32
CA LEU A 210 30.16 23.22 6.24
C LEU A 210 29.66 24.65 5.98
N PRO A 211 29.82 25.21 4.77
CA PRO A 211 29.38 26.56 4.45
C PRO A 211 27.88 26.60 4.15
N ALA A 212 27.03 26.33 5.14
CA ALA A 212 25.58 26.26 4.97
C ALA A 212 24.81 27.10 6.00
N GLN A 213 23.95 28.00 5.53
CA GLN A 213 23.09 28.85 6.38
C GLN A 213 21.63 28.38 6.43
N THR A 214 21.26 27.41 5.59
CA THR A 214 19.87 26.90 5.47
C THR A 214 19.84 25.39 5.65
N ARG A 215 18.69 24.86 6.08
CA ARG A 215 18.46 23.42 6.27
C ARG A 215 18.82 22.60 5.02
N SER A 216 18.32 23.00 3.85
CA SER A 216 18.59 22.29 2.59
C SER A 216 20.05 22.39 2.14
N ALA A 217 20.73 23.51 2.40
CA ALA A 217 22.16 23.64 2.15
C ALA A 217 22.96 22.71 3.08
N MET A 218 22.58 22.64 4.35
CA MET A 218 23.26 21.79 5.34
C MET A 218 23.08 20.31 5.02
N ALA A 219 21.86 19.88 4.67
CA ALA A 219 21.59 18.52 4.19
C ALA A 219 22.43 18.15 2.94
N ARG A 220 22.57 19.08 1.99
CA ARG A 220 23.39 18.89 0.79
C ARG A 220 24.87 18.69 1.12
N GLU A 221 25.41 19.56 1.98
CA GLU A 221 26.81 19.51 2.39
C GLU A 221 27.13 18.25 3.20
N ILE A 222 26.23 17.83 4.11
CA ILE A 222 26.37 16.57 4.89
C ILE A 222 26.49 15.35 3.97
N VAL A 223 25.55 15.20 3.02
CA VAL A 223 25.57 14.06 2.10
C VAL A 223 26.82 14.09 1.23
N THR A 224 27.23 15.26 0.74
CA THR A 224 28.44 15.43 -0.08
C THR A 224 29.72 15.11 0.71
N TYR A 225 29.79 15.52 1.97
CA TYR A 225 30.93 15.27 2.85
C TYR A 225 31.14 13.79 3.15
N LEU A 226 30.04 13.07 3.43
CA LEU A 226 30.05 11.65 3.76
C LEU A 226 30.25 10.78 2.52
N GLU A 227 29.75 11.21 1.36
CA GLU A 227 30.01 10.57 0.07
C GLU A 227 31.51 10.58 -0.28
N GLN A 228 32.17 11.74 -0.21
CA GLN A 228 33.60 11.87 -0.53
C GLN A 228 34.51 10.97 0.34
N ARG A 229 33.97 10.45 1.45
CA ARG A 229 34.66 9.58 2.41
C ARG A 229 34.12 8.15 2.45
N ASP A 230 33.19 7.80 1.55
CA ASP A 230 32.55 6.48 1.47
C ASP A 230 31.79 6.07 2.75
N ARG A 231 31.12 7.02 3.39
CA ARG A 231 30.42 6.85 4.70
C ARG A 231 28.90 7.05 4.62
N LEU A 232 28.31 7.03 3.43
CA LEU A 232 26.86 7.09 3.24
C LEU A 232 26.09 5.94 3.95
N PRO A 233 26.61 4.70 4.07
CA PRO A 233 25.94 3.64 4.82
C PRO A 233 25.76 3.97 6.31
N GLU A 234 26.70 4.72 6.90
CA GLU A 234 26.61 5.15 8.30
C GLU A 234 25.47 6.17 8.48
N LEU A 235 25.32 7.09 7.53
CA LEU A 235 24.21 8.05 7.51
C LEU A 235 22.86 7.34 7.43
N ALA A 236 22.73 6.39 6.52
CA ALA A 236 21.50 5.61 6.38
C ALA A 236 21.18 4.84 7.67
N THR A 237 22.19 4.24 8.30
CA THR A 237 22.03 3.53 9.58
C THR A 237 21.55 4.47 10.68
N TYR A 238 22.15 5.66 10.78
CA TYR A 238 21.75 6.68 11.76
C TYR A 238 20.32 7.16 11.51
N ILE A 239 19.95 7.45 10.27
CA ILE A 239 18.57 7.83 9.90
C ILE A 239 17.60 6.72 10.30
N LYS A 240 17.94 5.44 10.08
CA LYS A 240 17.11 4.30 10.50
C LYS A 240 16.99 4.16 12.01
N GLN A 241 18.00 4.57 12.77
CA GLN A 241 17.97 4.47 14.24
C GLN A 241 17.16 5.62 14.84
N GLU A 242 17.40 6.84 14.38
CA GLU A 242 16.72 8.04 14.86
C GLU A 242 15.28 8.13 14.35
N ARG A 243 15.02 7.63 13.15
CA ARG A 243 13.71 7.63 12.50
C ARG A 243 13.46 6.24 11.86
N PRO A 244 13.14 5.20 12.66
CA PRO A 244 12.97 3.83 12.18
C PRO A 244 11.90 3.63 11.11
N ARG A 245 11.00 4.61 10.98
CA ARG A 245 9.86 4.62 10.06
C ARG A 245 10.16 5.23 8.69
N LEU A 246 11.31 5.90 8.52
CA LEU A 246 11.72 6.41 7.21
C LEU A 246 12.20 5.25 6.33
N SER A 247 11.58 5.06 5.17
CA SER A 247 12.12 4.18 4.14
C SER A 247 13.49 4.72 3.71
N LEU A 248 14.50 3.85 3.66
CA LEU A 248 15.82 4.18 3.10
C LEU A 248 16.00 3.64 1.69
N GLN A 249 14.91 3.17 1.09
CA GLN A 249 14.86 2.84 -0.33
C GLN A 249 14.55 4.14 -1.07
N ALA A 250 15.43 4.56 -1.98
CA ALA A 250 15.18 5.80 -2.72
C ALA A 250 13.84 5.71 -3.48
N PRO A 251 13.01 6.77 -3.45
CA PRO A 251 11.93 6.96 -4.39
C PRO A 251 12.59 7.05 -5.75
N ALA A 252 12.08 6.27 -6.69
CA ALA A 252 12.60 6.22 -8.05
C ALA A 252 12.47 7.55 -8.83
N ASN A 253 11.86 8.57 -8.23
CA ASN A 253 11.72 9.89 -8.83
C ASN A 253 12.97 10.74 -8.58
N ILE A 254 14.00 10.51 -9.39
CA ILE A 254 14.62 11.65 -10.05
C ILE A 254 14.01 11.66 -11.44
N GLU A 255 13.04 12.55 -11.67
CA GLU A 255 12.68 12.92 -13.02
C GLU A 255 13.98 13.33 -13.72
N ALA A 256 14.45 12.50 -14.64
CA ALA A 256 15.52 12.88 -15.52
C ALA A 256 15.02 14.11 -16.30
N GLU A 257 15.68 15.25 -16.12
CA GLU A 257 15.47 16.40 -16.97
C GLU A 257 15.57 15.99 -18.45
N SER A 258 14.54 16.41 -19.20
CA SER A 258 14.46 16.62 -20.65
C SER A 258 14.62 15.40 -21.58
N ASP A 259 13.54 15.03 -22.26
CA ASP A 259 13.29 15.58 -23.61
C ASP A 259 11.81 15.45 -24.00
N LEU A 260 11.26 16.55 -24.52
CA LEU A 260 9.92 16.66 -25.08
C LEU A 260 9.84 15.91 -26.43
N ASP A 261 9.81 14.58 -26.40
CA ASP A 261 9.14 13.76 -27.42
C ASP A 261 9.21 12.27 -27.02
N SER A 262 8.07 11.57 -27.06
CA SER A 262 7.83 10.15 -26.69
C SER A 262 7.57 9.85 -25.21
N GLY A 263 6.52 9.03 -24.96
CA GLY A 263 5.94 8.76 -23.64
C GLY A 263 6.95 8.43 -22.54
N THR A 264 6.81 9.13 -21.42
CA THR A 264 7.72 9.11 -20.28
C THR A 264 7.86 7.71 -19.70
N ILE A 265 8.99 7.05 -19.94
CA ILE A 265 9.34 5.79 -19.27
C ILE A 265 9.66 6.09 -17.80
N VAL A 266 8.99 5.38 -16.89
CA VAL A 266 9.16 5.50 -15.44
C VAL A 266 9.88 4.26 -14.91
N ASN A 267 11.08 4.47 -14.37
CA ASN A 267 11.87 3.42 -13.75
C ASN A 267 11.42 3.23 -12.31
N ILE A 268 11.09 2.01 -11.90
CA ILE A 268 10.64 1.70 -10.53
C ILE A 268 11.43 0.50 -10.00
N PRO A 269 11.99 0.55 -8.77
CA PRO A 269 12.74 -0.55 -8.17
C PRO A 269 11.91 -1.83 -8.07
N SER A 270 12.48 -2.94 -8.54
CA SER A 270 11.89 -4.27 -8.40
C SER A 270 12.72 -5.14 -7.47
N VAL A 271 12.05 -5.77 -6.51
CA VAL A 271 12.68 -6.75 -5.60
C VAL A 271 12.88 -8.10 -6.27
N PHE A 272 12.31 -8.32 -7.46
CA PHE A 272 12.49 -9.52 -8.28
C PHE A 272 13.39 -9.29 -9.50
N HIS A 273 14.12 -8.16 -9.57
CA HIS A 273 15.12 -7.96 -10.62
C HIS A 273 16.17 -9.09 -10.55
N LYS A 274 16.70 -9.50 -11.71
CA LYS A 274 17.40 -10.78 -12.00
C LYS A 274 18.55 -11.20 -11.05
N GLU A 275 18.99 -10.34 -10.15
CA GLU A 275 20.13 -10.52 -9.25
C GLU A 275 19.74 -10.46 -7.77
N SER A 276 18.48 -10.21 -7.42
CA SER A 276 18.06 -10.02 -6.02
C SER A 276 18.02 -11.32 -5.21
N GLY A 277 17.72 -12.46 -5.85
CA GLY A 277 17.53 -13.76 -5.18
C GLY A 277 16.42 -13.77 -4.12
N TYR A 278 15.56 -12.75 -4.08
CA TYR A 278 14.58 -12.56 -3.01
C TYR A 278 13.47 -13.61 -3.06
N ILE A 279 13.25 -14.27 -1.92
CA ILE A 279 12.17 -15.24 -1.72
C ILE A 279 11.39 -14.79 -0.48
N PRO A 280 10.08 -14.49 -0.60
CA PRO A 280 9.29 -14.03 0.54
C PRO A 280 9.17 -15.10 1.63
N ASP A 281 9.35 -14.69 2.89
CA ASP A 281 9.16 -15.51 4.09
C ASP A 281 8.46 -14.72 5.21
N GLU A 282 8.35 -15.29 6.42
CA GLU A 282 7.61 -14.65 7.52
C GLU A 282 8.32 -13.45 8.13
N ASP A 283 9.66 -13.43 8.08
CA ASP A 283 10.51 -12.36 8.63
C ASP A 283 10.73 -11.27 7.58
N ASN A 284 10.76 -11.65 6.30
CA ASN A 284 10.89 -10.79 5.13
C ASN A 284 9.69 -11.01 4.19
N PRO A 285 8.49 -10.57 4.57
CA PRO A 285 7.29 -10.78 3.77
C PRO A 285 7.25 -9.84 2.56
N LEU A 286 6.55 -10.27 1.51
CA LEU A 286 6.25 -9.42 0.35
C LEU A 286 4.88 -8.74 0.54
N VAL A 287 4.83 -7.42 0.29
CA VAL A 287 3.58 -6.69 0.03
C VAL A 287 3.54 -6.34 -1.45
N TYR A 288 2.62 -6.97 -2.19
CA TYR A 288 2.47 -6.80 -3.64
C TYR A 288 1.31 -5.86 -3.97
N HIS A 289 1.63 -4.67 -4.47
CA HIS A 289 0.69 -3.63 -4.87
C HIS A 289 0.20 -3.86 -6.29
N LEU A 290 -0.97 -4.48 -6.39
CA LEU A 290 -1.56 -4.90 -7.65
C LEU A 290 -2.04 -3.70 -8.49
N HIS A 291 -2.50 -2.63 -7.84
CA HIS A 291 -2.98 -1.42 -8.52
C HIS A 291 -1.97 -0.25 -8.47
N GLY A 292 -0.71 -0.52 -8.13
CA GLY A 292 0.31 0.53 -8.02
C GLY A 292 0.41 1.13 -6.61
N LEU A 293 1.31 2.10 -6.47
CA LEU A 293 1.71 2.70 -5.19
C LEU A 293 1.72 4.22 -5.30
N GLU A 294 1.27 4.94 -4.28
CA GLU A 294 1.11 6.40 -4.29
C GLU A 294 2.42 7.16 -4.57
N THR A 295 3.56 6.59 -4.14
CA THR A 295 4.90 7.14 -4.42
C THR A 295 5.21 7.19 -5.91
N TYR A 296 4.49 6.39 -6.72
CA TYR A 296 4.59 6.35 -8.18
C TYR A 296 3.22 6.58 -8.82
N PRO A 297 2.73 7.84 -8.92
CA PRO A 297 1.40 8.13 -9.44
C PRO A 297 1.11 7.50 -10.80
N SER A 298 2.11 7.44 -11.71
CA SER A 298 2.00 6.80 -13.02
C SER A 298 1.70 5.29 -12.95
N SER A 299 2.04 4.62 -11.85
CA SER A 299 1.78 3.20 -11.63
C SER A 299 0.34 2.87 -11.27
N LEU A 300 -0.47 3.87 -10.90
CA LEU A 300 -1.83 3.64 -10.38
C LEU A 300 -2.77 3.12 -11.47
N VAL A 301 -3.52 2.06 -11.14
CA VAL A 301 -4.67 1.59 -11.92
C VAL A 301 -5.91 2.31 -11.40
N LEU A 302 -6.16 3.53 -11.91
CA LEU A 302 -7.19 4.41 -11.37
C LEU A 302 -8.32 4.69 -12.37
N THR A 303 -8.02 5.10 -13.59
CA THR A 303 -9.03 5.48 -14.60
C THR A 303 -9.65 4.26 -15.29
N GLU A 304 -10.81 4.42 -15.94
CA GLU A 304 -11.43 3.31 -16.72
C GLU A 304 -10.46 2.78 -17.79
N ASN A 305 -9.68 3.67 -18.44
CA ASN A 305 -8.63 3.29 -19.38
C ASN A 305 -7.50 2.49 -18.71
N ASP A 306 -6.98 2.94 -17.56
CA ASP A 306 -5.94 2.20 -16.83
C ASP A 306 -6.43 0.77 -16.50
N TYR A 307 -7.67 0.62 -16.03
CA TYR A 307 -8.27 -0.67 -15.72
C TYR A 307 -8.37 -1.58 -16.94
N LEU A 308 -8.82 -1.03 -18.09
CA LEU A 308 -8.93 -1.80 -19.32
C LEU A 308 -7.55 -2.28 -19.79
N ASP A 309 -6.56 -1.40 -19.79
CA ASP A 309 -5.19 -1.73 -20.20
C ASP A 309 -4.56 -2.75 -19.25
N PHE A 310 -4.70 -2.54 -17.94
CA PHE A 310 -4.29 -3.49 -16.91
C PHE A 310 -4.89 -4.89 -17.13
N LEU A 311 -6.20 -4.98 -17.37
CA LEU A 311 -6.88 -6.26 -17.63
C LEU A 311 -6.43 -6.92 -18.92
N VAL A 312 -6.24 -6.13 -19.98
CA VAL A 312 -5.71 -6.61 -21.25
C VAL A 312 -4.32 -7.20 -21.06
N GLN A 313 -3.46 -6.55 -20.26
CA GLN A 313 -2.10 -7.00 -20.00
C GLN A 313 -2.09 -8.28 -19.17
N ILE A 314 -2.91 -8.36 -18.13
CA ILE A 314 -3.11 -9.58 -17.34
C ILE A 314 -3.61 -10.75 -18.20
N ALA A 315 -4.54 -10.49 -19.11
CA ALA A 315 -5.15 -11.53 -19.94
C ALA A 315 -4.21 -12.01 -21.07
N LYS A 316 -3.40 -11.10 -21.62
CA LYS A 316 -2.36 -11.41 -22.62
C LYS A 316 -1.19 -12.15 -21.99
N ASP A 317 -0.91 -11.88 -20.72
CA ASP A 317 0.31 -12.33 -20.10
C ASP A 317 0.34 -13.83 -19.84
N LYS A 318 1.29 -14.49 -20.51
CA LYS A 318 1.59 -15.90 -20.36
C LYS A 318 2.54 -16.20 -19.21
N ASN A 319 3.23 -15.23 -18.56
CA ASN A 319 3.99 -15.45 -17.31
C ASN A 319 4.83 -14.27 -16.73
N SER A 320 4.85 -13.03 -17.23
CA SER A 320 5.84 -12.02 -16.78
C SER A 320 5.34 -10.89 -15.87
N LEU A 321 4.06 -10.56 -15.87
CA LEU A 321 3.52 -9.39 -15.15
C LEU A 321 3.40 -9.63 -13.65
N ILE A 322 2.93 -10.81 -13.26
CA ILE A 322 2.81 -11.20 -11.86
C ILE A 322 4.01 -12.10 -11.50
N PRO A 323 4.81 -11.77 -10.48
CA PRO A 323 5.92 -12.61 -10.05
C PRO A 323 5.47 -14.03 -9.66
N ASP A 324 6.31 -15.04 -9.91
CA ASP A 324 5.98 -16.44 -9.63
C ASP A 324 5.62 -16.75 -8.16
N PRO A 325 6.25 -16.13 -7.14
CA PRO A 325 5.82 -16.26 -5.75
C PRO A 325 4.35 -15.82 -5.56
N VAL A 326 3.97 -14.69 -6.17
CA VAL A 326 2.60 -14.14 -6.09
C VAL A 326 1.61 -15.04 -6.84
N LYS A 327 1.97 -15.55 -8.02
CA LYS A 327 1.13 -16.53 -8.74
C LYS A 327 0.93 -17.79 -7.91
N THR A 328 1.98 -18.27 -7.27
CA THR A 328 1.93 -19.46 -6.41
C THR A 328 1.02 -19.20 -5.21
N ALA A 329 1.13 -18.04 -4.57
CA ALA A 329 0.24 -17.63 -3.49
C ALA A 329 -1.23 -17.64 -3.92
N LEU A 330 -1.57 -16.99 -5.05
CA LEU A 330 -2.93 -16.93 -5.58
C LEU A 330 -3.54 -18.30 -5.94
N THR A 331 -2.71 -19.31 -6.23
CA THR A 331 -3.15 -20.62 -6.73
C THR A 331 -3.04 -21.77 -5.74
N MET A 332 -2.11 -21.68 -4.79
CA MET A 332 -1.72 -22.78 -3.89
C MET A 332 -1.94 -22.46 -2.41
N SER A 333 -2.49 -21.30 -2.08
CA SER A 333 -2.81 -20.89 -0.70
C SER A 333 -4.32 -20.68 -0.48
N SER A 334 -4.70 -20.57 0.78
CA SER A 334 -6.02 -20.11 1.21
C SER A 334 -6.07 -18.58 1.12
N LEU A 335 -7.09 -18.02 0.47
CA LEU A 335 -7.18 -16.57 0.25
C LEU A 335 -8.12 -15.90 1.25
N LEU A 336 -7.74 -14.72 1.76
CA LEU A 336 -8.62 -13.85 2.52
C LEU A 336 -8.86 -12.56 1.74
N LEU A 337 -10.11 -12.28 1.39
CA LEU A 337 -10.52 -11.02 0.79
C LEU A 337 -11.06 -10.08 1.87
N LEU A 338 -10.40 -8.93 2.02
CA LEU A 338 -10.75 -7.89 2.98
C LEU A 338 -11.04 -6.57 2.24
N GLY A 339 -12.21 -5.97 2.48
CA GLY A 339 -12.54 -4.65 1.93
C GLY A 339 -12.99 -4.65 0.47
N TYR A 340 -13.63 -5.71 0.01
CA TYR A 340 -14.14 -5.78 -1.36
C TYR A 340 -15.67 -5.77 -1.37
N ASP A 341 -16.25 -4.99 -2.27
CA ASP A 341 -17.69 -4.94 -2.50
C ASP A 341 -18.01 -5.66 -3.80
N LEU A 342 -19.01 -6.56 -3.76
CA LEU A 342 -19.49 -7.20 -4.97
C LEU A 342 -20.28 -6.25 -5.87
N GLN A 343 -20.66 -5.05 -5.45
CA GLN A 343 -21.29 -4.09 -6.36
C GLN A 343 -20.29 -3.46 -7.33
N ASP A 344 -19.01 -3.46 -6.98
CA ASP A 344 -17.93 -2.90 -7.79
C ASP A 344 -17.60 -3.81 -8.97
N TRP A 345 -17.83 -3.30 -10.18
CA TRP A 345 -17.59 -4.07 -11.40
C TRP A 345 -16.10 -4.35 -11.60
N ASP A 346 -15.25 -3.39 -11.25
CA ASP A 346 -13.79 -3.44 -11.31
C ASP A 346 -13.25 -4.57 -10.43
N PHE A 347 -13.76 -4.71 -9.19
CA PHE A 347 -13.45 -5.86 -8.36
C PHE A 347 -13.94 -7.18 -8.98
N ARG A 348 -15.19 -7.26 -9.47
CA ARG A 348 -15.70 -8.50 -10.10
C ARG A 348 -14.83 -8.96 -11.25
N VAL A 349 -14.33 -8.03 -12.05
CA VAL A 349 -13.49 -8.35 -13.21
C VAL A 349 -12.09 -8.77 -12.76
N LEU A 350 -11.49 -8.10 -11.77
CA LEU A 350 -10.24 -8.52 -11.13
C LEU A 350 -10.36 -9.93 -10.54
N PHE A 351 -11.39 -10.15 -9.73
CA PHE A 351 -11.71 -11.41 -9.08
C PHE A 351 -11.91 -12.53 -10.10
N LYS A 352 -12.69 -12.28 -11.15
CA LYS A 352 -12.92 -13.27 -12.21
C LYS A 352 -11.64 -13.54 -13.01
N GLY A 353 -10.93 -12.49 -13.40
CA GLY A 353 -9.79 -12.52 -14.31
C GLY A 353 -8.49 -13.06 -13.69
N LEU A 354 -8.18 -12.72 -12.44
CA LEU A 354 -6.94 -13.11 -11.77
C LEU A 354 -7.12 -14.24 -10.75
N ILE A 355 -8.23 -14.21 -10.01
CA ILE A 355 -8.40 -15.09 -8.85
C ILE A 355 -9.07 -16.39 -9.31
N THR A 356 -10.31 -16.32 -9.81
CA THR A 356 -11.06 -17.53 -10.17
C THR A 356 -10.50 -18.31 -11.36
N SER A 357 -9.90 -17.62 -12.35
CA SER A 357 -9.35 -18.26 -13.55
C SER A 357 -8.10 -19.10 -13.26
N ARG A 358 -7.36 -18.77 -12.19
CA ARG A 358 -6.09 -19.41 -11.81
C ARG A 358 -6.27 -20.43 -10.67
N MET A 359 -7.37 -20.37 -9.92
CA MET A 359 -7.68 -21.31 -8.84
C MET A 359 -7.81 -22.74 -9.35
N ARG A 360 -6.89 -23.61 -8.94
CA ARG A 360 -7.03 -25.06 -9.13
C ARG A 360 -8.00 -25.65 -8.11
N GLN A 361 -8.65 -26.75 -8.49
CA GLN A 361 -9.72 -27.46 -7.76
C GLN A 361 -9.31 -28.12 -6.42
N ARG A 362 -8.41 -27.54 -5.62
CA ARG A 362 -7.96 -28.13 -4.33
C ARG A 362 -8.49 -27.38 -3.12
N GLY A 363 -8.76 -28.13 -2.04
CA GLY A 363 -9.53 -27.71 -0.86
C GLY A 363 -8.81 -26.77 0.11
N GLY A 364 -8.36 -25.61 -0.37
CA GLY A 364 -8.03 -24.45 0.47
C GLY A 364 -9.30 -23.75 0.99
N VAL A 365 -9.16 -22.91 2.01
CA VAL A 365 -10.27 -22.10 2.55
C VAL A 365 -10.15 -20.69 2.01
N ASN A 366 -10.99 -20.36 1.06
CA ASN A 366 -11.08 -18.99 0.59
C ASN A 366 -12.18 -18.28 1.39
N ILE A 367 -11.86 -17.12 1.97
CA ILE A 367 -12.75 -16.36 2.85
C ILE A 367 -12.93 -14.99 2.26
N CYS A 368 -14.18 -14.54 2.22
CA CYS A 368 -14.51 -13.16 1.89
C CYS A 368 -15.26 -12.56 3.06
N ILE A 369 -14.79 -11.40 3.54
CA ILE A 369 -15.48 -10.64 4.57
C ILE A 369 -16.49 -9.73 3.88
N GLN A 370 -17.76 -9.84 4.26
CA GLN A 370 -18.85 -9.05 3.73
C GLN A 370 -19.68 -8.48 4.87
N LEU A 371 -19.93 -7.17 4.80
CA LEU A 371 -20.90 -6.53 5.68
C LEU A 371 -22.29 -7.10 5.41
N LYS A 372 -23.09 -7.22 6.48
CA LYS A 372 -24.49 -7.60 6.32
C LYS A 372 -25.23 -6.48 5.57
N PRO A 373 -26.02 -6.80 4.54
CA PRO A 373 -26.85 -5.80 3.86
C PRO A 373 -27.74 -5.08 4.87
N THR A 374 -27.69 -3.75 4.90
CA THR A 374 -28.46 -2.91 5.84
C THR A 374 -29.75 -2.37 5.24
N GLN A 375 -29.90 -2.43 3.91
CA GLN A 375 -31.06 -1.94 3.17
C GLN A 375 -31.48 -2.95 2.08
N GLY A 376 -32.75 -2.88 1.66
CA GLY A 376 -33.32 -3.76 0.65
C GLY A 376 -33.81 -5.11 1.19
N GLN A 377 -33.95 -6.10 0.31
CA GLN A 377 -34.34 -7.47 0.68
C GLN A 377 -33.11 -8.24 1.20
N ILE A 378 -32.83 -8.06 2.50
CA ILE A 378 -31.61 -8.57 3.17
C ILE A 378 -31.40 -10.06 2.91
N ASP A 379 -32.43 -10.89 3.11
CA ASP A 379 -32.32 -12.34 2.93
C ASP A 379 -31.95 -12.71 1.49
N GLN A 380 -32.61 -12.11 0.49
CA GLN A 380 -32.31 -12.37 -0.92
C GLN A 380 -30.92 -11.88 -1.32
N ALA A 381 -30.49 -10.72 -0.80
CA ALA A 381 -29.15 -10.21 -1.03
C ALA A 381 -28.10 -11.15 -0.42
N GLN A 382 -28.31 -11.64 0.81
CA GLN A 382 -27.41 -12.60 1.44
C GLN A 382 -27.36 -13.92 0.67
N ASP A 383 -28.51 -14.45 0.23
CA ASP A 383 -28.60 -15.68 -0.55
C ASP A 383 -27.87 -15.54 -1.89
N PHE A 384 -28.06 -14.41 -2.60
CA PHE A 384 -27.37 -14.12 -3.85
C PHE A 384 -25.85 -14.08 -3.66
N LEU A 385 -25.36 -13.35 -2.64
CA LEU A 385 -23.93 -13.22 -2.36
C LEU A 385 -23.35 -14.59 -1.97
N GLN A 386 -24.06 -15.37 -1.14
CA GLN A 386 -23.67 -16.73 -0.76
C GLN A 386 -23.55 -17.64 -1.98
N GLU A 387 -24.53 -17.63 -2.88
CA GLU A 387 -24.49 -18.45 -4.08
C GLU A 387 -23.34 -18.02 -5.02
N TYR A 388 -23.16 -16.72 -5.22
CA TYR A 388 -22.09 -16.16 -6.04
C TYR A 388 -20.69 -16.58 -5.54
N PHE A 389 -20.42 -16.38 -4.24
CA PHE A 389 -19.12 -16.75 -3.68
C PHE A 389 -18.94 -18.25 -3.54
N LYS A 390 -20.01 -19.02 -3.33
CA LYS A 390 -19.95 -20.50 -3.33
C LYS A 390 -19.51 -21.03 -4.69
N GLN A 391 -19.98 -20.45 -5.81
CA GLN A 391 -19.50 -20.80 -7.15
C GLN A 391 -18.01 -20.53 -7.31
N ALA A 392 -17.52 -19.44 -6.70
CA ALA A 392 -16.10 -19.10 -6.64
C ALA A 392 -15.32 -19.81 -5.52
N LYS A 393 -15.97 -20.70 -4.75
CA LYS A 393 -15.41 -21.44 -3.61
C LYS A 393 -14.92 -20.59 -2.45
N PHE A 394 -15.54 -19.43 -2.25
CA PHE A 394 -15.37 -18.59 -1.08
C PHE A 394 -16.46 -18.85 -0.04
N SER A 395 -16.06 -18.93 1.22
CA SER A 395 -16.95 -18.85 2.38
C SER A 395 -17.10 -17.38 2.77
N ILE A 396 -18.34 -16.95 3.05
CA ILE A 396 -18.60 -15.59 3.49
C ILE A 396 -18.56 -15.52 5.02
N TYR A 397 -17.75 -14.61 5.53
CA TYR A 397 -17.86 -14.12 6.90
C TYR A 397 -18.75 -12.88 6.91
N TRP A 398 -19.88 -12.97 7.61
CA TRP A 398 -20.88 -11.90 7.70
C TRP A 398 -20.60 -10.99 8.90
N GLY A 399 -19.74 -10.01 8.70
CA GLY A 399 -19.29 -9.07 9.73
C GLY A 399 -18.36 -8.02 9.15
N ASN A 400 -17.88 -7.12 10.00
CA ASN A 400 -16.88 -6.14 9.59
C ASN A 400 -15.45 -6.70 9.75
N SER A 401 -14.46 -5.96 9.25
CA SER A 401 -13.05 -6.36 9.30
C SER A 401 -12.51 -6.45 10.73
N GLN A 402 -12.97 -5.59 11.64
CA GLN A 402 -12.56 -5.57 13.05
C GLN A 402 -13.07 -6.79 13.81
N GLU A 403 -14.33 -7.17 13.61
CA GLU A 403 -14.95 -8.37 14.20
C GLU A 403 -14.18 -9.63 13.77
N PHE A 404 -13.88 -9.76 12.47
CA PHE A 404 -13.09 -10.87 11.96
C PHE A 404 -11.67 -10.88 12.57
N ALA A 405 -11.01 -9.73 12.63
CA ALA A 405 -9.67 -9.60 13.20
C ALA A 405 -9.66 -10.01 14.68
N HIS A 406 -10.67 -9.59 15.44
CA HIS A 406 -10.84 -9.95 16.83
C HIS A 406 -11.05 -11.46 17.01
N GLU A 407 -11.95 -12.07 16.24
CA GLU A 407 -12.17 -13.54 16.28
C GLU A 407 -10.91 -14.31 15.87
N LEU A 408 -10.22 -13.89 14.80
CA LEU A 408 -8.97 -14.49 14.36
C LEU A 408 -7.90 -14.39 15.45
N TRP A 409 -7.79 -13.24 16.11
CA TRP A 409 -6.88 -13.04 17.23
C TRP A 409 -7.24 -13.96 18.40
N GLN A 410 -8.52 -14.10 18.74
CA GLN A 410 -8.96 -14.98 19.83
C GLN A 410 -8.59 -16.45 19.58
N GLU A 411 -8.83 -16.93 18.35
CA GLU A 411 -8.55 -18.31 17.92
C GLU A 411 -7.05 -18.57 17.68
N TRP A 412 -6.24 -17.52 17.48
CA TRP A 412 -4.80 -17.65 17.31
C TRP A 412 -4.14 -18.05 18.64
N PRO A 413 -3.49 -19.23 18.72
CA PRO A 413 -2.95 -19.74 19.99
C PRO A 413 -1.63 -19.07 20.39
N ASP A 414 -0.86 -18.57 19.42
CA ASP A 414 0.50 -18.08 19.62
C ASP A 414 0.48 -16.54 19.69
N LYS A 415 -0.19 -15.99 20.71
CA LYS A 415 -0.43 -14.53 20.91
C LYS A 415 0.79 -13.75 21.39
N THR A 416 1.81 -14.47 21.88
CA THR A 416 3.01 -13.91 22.47
C THR A 416 4.20 -14.30 21.60
N GLY A 417 4.87 -13.31 21.02
CA GLY A 417 6.19 -13.46 20.41
C GLY A 417 7.31 -13.66 21.44
N GLU A 418 7.09 -14.54 22.42
CA GLU A 418 8.12 -14.96 23.39
C GLU A 418 8.18 -16.49 23.45
N ALA A 419 9.23 -17.02 22.83
CA ALA A 419 9.89 -18.26 23.23
C ALA A 419 11.41 -18.06 23.07
#